data_AF-A0A0G1VXD4-F1
#
_entry.id   AF-A0A0G1VXD4-F1
#
_cell.length_a   1.000
_cell.length_b   1.000
_cell.length_c   1.000
_cell.angle_alpha   90.00
_cell.angle_beta   90.00
_cell.angle_gamma   90.00
#
_symmetry.space_group_name_H-M   'P 1'
#
loop_
_entity.id
_entity.type
_entity.pdbx_description
1 polymer ?
#
loop_
_entity_poly.entity_id
_entity_poly.type
_entity_poly.pdbx_seq_one_letter_code
_entity_poly.pdbx_strand_id
1 'polypeptide(L)' 'MLYKVAEDWIDTVQKGKDIVSCLKYPEAYERVTALLELHPEVKLLSHRIVAELLGLQRETVTRVMNAEGIYKKKVA' A
#
# COMPACT_ATOMS: atom_id res chain seq x y z
N MET A 1 18.88 -4.28 9.76
CA MET A 1 18.20 -5.56 9.43
C MET A 1 16.73 -5.29 9.04
N LEU A 2 16.50 -4.36 8.10
CA LEU A 2 15.14 -3.95 7.67
C LEU A 2 14.77 -4.48 6.28
N TYR A 3 15.76 -4.72 5.42
CA TYR A 3 15.55 -5.17 4.03
C TYR A 3 14.94 -6.57 3.93
N LYS A 4 15.33 -7.51 4.81
CA LYS A 4 14.78 -8.87 4.83
C LYS A 4 13.27 -8.91 5.12
N VAL A 5 12.75 -7.97 5.90
CA VAL A 5 11.34 -7.95 6.28
C VAL A 5 10.47 -7.52 5.09
N ALA A 6 10.97 -6.62 4.24
CA ALA A 6 10.22 -6.15 3.07
C ALA A 6 10.11 -7.22 1.97
N GLU A 7 11.17 -7.98 1.71
CA GLU A 7 11.16 -9.04 0.69
C GLU A 7 10.28 -10.24 1.09
N ASP A 8 10.37 -10.69 2.34
CA ASP A 8 9.52 -11.77 2.87
C ASP A 8 8.03 -11.37 2.89
N TRP A 9 7.77 -10.08 3.15
CA TRP A 9 6.43 -9.51 3.16
C TRP A 9 5.84 -9.39 1.74
N ILE A 10 6.62 -8.91 0.75
CA ILE A 10 6.19 -8.86 -0.65
C ILE A 10 5.82 -10.26 -1.15
N ASP A 11 6.61 -11.28 -0.81
CA ASP A 11 6.35 -12.66 -1.20
C ASP A 11 5.08 -13.22 -0.52
N THR A 12 4.84 -12.90 0.76
CA THR A 12 3.61 -13.28 1.49
C THR A 12 2.36 -12.61 0.91
N VAL A 13 2.47 -11.34 0.54
CA VAL A 13 1.33 -10.55 0.03
C VAL A 13 1.06 -10.85 -1.45
N GLN A 14 2.09 -11.15 -2.26
CA GLN A 14 1.92 -11.66 -3.63
C GLN A 14 1.38 -13.08 -3.66
N LYS A 15 1.73 -13.93 -2.69
CA LYS A 15 1.19 -15.29 -2.54
C LYS A 15 -0.20 -15.30 -1.88
N GLY A 16 -0.50 -14.28 -1.08
CA GLY A 16 -1.83 -14.01 -0.54
C GLY A 16 -2.77 -13.55 -1.63
N LYS A 17 -3.96 -14.15 -1.72
CA LYS A 17 -5.03 -13.74 -2.64
C LYS A 17 -5.58 -12.32 -2.36
N ASP A 18 -4.97 -11.62 -1.41
CA ASP A 18 -5.32 -10.31 -0.88
C ASP A 18 -4.95 -9.17 -1.84
N ILE A 19 -3.78 -9.17 -2.48
CA ILE A 19 -3.48 -8.20 -3.56
C ILE A 19 -4.44 -8.38 -4.72
N VAL A 20 -4.73 -9.62 -5.11
CA VAL A 20 -5.67 -9.91 -6.19
C VAL A 20 -7.06 -9.39 -5.85
N SER A 21 -7.46 -9.43 -4.58
CA SER A 21 -8.71 -8.85 -4.10
C SER A 21 -8.69 -7.32 -4.13
N CYS A 22 -7.56 -6.70 -3.78
CA CYS A 22 -7.37 -5.25 -3.93
C CYS A 22 -7.46 -4.82 -5.42
N LEU A 23 -6.94 -5.61 -6.36
CA LEU A 23 -6.99 -5.28 -7.79
C LEU A 23 -8.41 -5.33 -8.39
N LYS A 24 -9.39 -5.92 -7.69
CA LYS A 24 -10.80 -5.95 -8.14
C LYS A 24 -11.48 -4.59 -8.04
N TYR A 25 -11.01 -3.70 -7.17
CA TYR A 25 -11.59 -2.36 -7.06
C TYR A 25 -11.26 -1.54 -8.31
N PRO A 26 -12.21 -0.81 -8.90
CA PRO A 26 -11.96 -0.01 -10.09
C PRO A 26 -11.13 1.24 -9.77
N GLU A 27 -11.30 1.82 -8.59
CA GLU A 27 -10.67 3.09 -8.22
C GLU A 27 -9.35 2.90 -7.49
N ALA A 28 -8.34 3.70 -7.87
CA ALA A 28 -7.03 3.68 -7.23
C ALA A 28 -7.09 3.98 -5.72
N TYR A 29 -8.03 4.81 -5.31
CA TYR A 29 -8.28 5.11 -3.90
C TYR A 29 -8.69 3.85 -3.13
N GLU A 30 -9.74 3.16 -3.59
CA GLU A 30 -10.24 1.93 -2.97
C GLU A 30 -9.17 0.82 -2.91
N ARG A 31 -8.37 0.67 -3.98
CA ARG A 31 -7.26 -0.31 -4.01
C ARG A 31 -6.24 -0.06 -2.91
N VAL A 32 -5.83 1.20 -2.76
CA VAL A 32 -4.81 1.59 -1.79
C VAL A 32 -5.37 1.51 -0.37
N THR A 33 -6.62 1.94 -0.15
CA THR A 33 -7.28 1.85 1.15
C THR A 33 -7.49 0.40 1.58
N ALA A 34 -8.00 -0.47 0.70
CA ALA A 34 -8.16 -1.90 0.99
C ALA A 34 -6.83 -2.57 1.36
N LEU A 35 -5.75 -2.23 0.64
CA LEU A 35 -4.41 -2.74 0.95
C LEU A 35 -3.93 -2.27 2.33
N LEU A 36 -4.19 -1.01 2.70
CA LEU A 36 -3.84 -0.45 4.01
C LEU A 36 -4.67 -1.01 5.16
N GLU A 37 -5.93 -1.40 4.91
CA GLU A 37 -6.79 -2.05 5.91
C GLU A 37 -6.37 -3.50 6.15
N LEU A 38 -6.05 -4.24 5.09
CA LEU A 38 -5.58 -5.63 5.18
C LEU A 38 -4.17 -5.70 5.77
N HIS A 39 -3.31 -4.74 5.40
CA HIS A 39 -1.92 -4.70 5.78
C HIS A 39 -1.49 -3.28 6.20
N PRO A 40 -1.76 -2.87 7.45
CA PRO A 40 -1.37 -1.54 7.94
C PRO A 40 0.14 -1.30 7.90
N GLU A 41 0.96 -2.35 7.89
CA GLU A 41 2.42 -2.30 7.73
C GLU A 41 2.87 -1.74 6.38
N VAL A 42 1.99 -1.71 5.38
CA VAL A 42 2.22 -1.05 4.08
C VAL A 42 2.57 0.43 4.22
N LYS A 43 2.12 1.07 5.31
CA LYS A 43 2.46 2.46 5.64
C LYS A 43 3.97 2.68 5.83
N LEU A 44 4.70 1.63 6.15
CA LEU A 44 6.16 1.67 6.35
C LEU A 44 6.93 1.43 5.04
N LEU A 45 6.25 1.02 3.97
CA LEU A 45 6.84 0.77 2.67
C LEU A 45 6.92 2.05 1.85
N SER A 46 7.85 2.07 0.89
CA SER A 46 7.92 3.18 -0.04
C SER A 46 6.69 3.20 -0.95
N HIS A 47 6.20 4.41 -1.29
CA HIS A 47 5.07 4.56 -2.21
C HIS A 47 5.32 3.93 -3.58
N ARG A 48 6.59 3.74 -3.97
CA ARG A 48 6.97 3.04 -5.19
C ARG A 48 6.63 1.55 -5.12
N ILE A 49 6.98 0.88 -4.03
CA ILE A 49 6.65 -0.55 -3.83
C ILE A 49 5.14 -0.74 -3.84
N VAL A 50 4.41 0.10 -3.12
CA VAL A 50 2.94 0.04 -3.08
C VAL A 50 2.32 0.25 -4.47
N ALA A 51 2.88 1.15 -5.26
CA ALA A 51 2.45 1.38 -6.63
C ALA A 51 2.71 0.16 -7.53
N GLU A 52 3.86 -0.49 -7.40
CA GLU A 52 4.20 -1.72 -8.13
C GLU A 52 3.24 -2.87 -7.76
N LEU A 53 2.90 -3.01 -6.47
CA LEU A 53 1.97 -4.04 -6.00
C LEU A 53 0.53 -3.86 -6.54
N LEU A 54 0.09 -2.61 -6.68
CA LEU A 54 -1.28 -2.29 -7.11
C LEU A 54 -1.40 -2.00 -8.61
N GLY A 55 -0.29 -2.05 -9.36
CA GLY A 55 -0.25 -1.67 -10.77
C GLY A 55 -0.63 -0.19 -11.00
N LEU A 56 -0.32 0.66 -10.03
CA LEU A 56 -0.63 2.09 -10.06
C LEU A 56 0.64 2.91 -10.33
N GLN A 57 0.45 4.19 -10.67
CA GLN A 57 1.55 5.13 -10.68
C GLN A 57 1.91 5.55 -9.25
N ARG A 58 3.20 5.74 -8.98
CA ARG A 58 3.72 6.24 -7.69
C ARG A 58 3.02 7.52 -7.25
N GLU A 59 2.78 8.43 -8.18
CA GLU A 59 2.12 9.71 -7.91
C GLU A 59 0.67 9.53 -7.46
N THR A 60 -0.06 8.59 -8.06
CA THR A 60 -1.42 8.23 -7.66
C THR A 60 -1.45 7.70 -6.23
N VAL A 61 -0.56 6.76 -5.90
CA VAL A 61 -0.43 6.24 -4.53
C VAL A 61 -0.05 7.33 -3.55
N THR A 62 0.89 8.20 -3.93
CA THR A 62 1.31 9.33 -3.09
C THR A 62 0.15 10.28 -2.81
N ARG A 63 -0.68 10.59 -3.82
CA ARG A 63 -1.88 11.42 -3.65
C ARG A 63 -2.89 10.76 -2.73
N VAL A 64 -3.18 9.47 -2.90
CA VAL A 64 -4.14 8.74 -2.05
C VAL A 64 -3.66 8.67 -0.60
N MET A 65 -2.41 8.26 -0.37
CA MET A 65 -1.86 8.16 0.99
C MET A 65 -1.76 9.52 1.70
N ASN A 66 -1.55 10.61 0.94
CA ASN A 66 -1.57 11.97 1.47
C ASN A 66 -3.01 12.48 1.72
N ALA A 67 -3.97 12.15 0.85
CA ALA A 67 -5.38 12.54 0.98
C ALA A 67 -6.03 11.88 2.21
N GLU A 68 -5.71 10.61 2.47
CA GLU A 68 -6.14 9.89 3.66
C GLU A 68 -5.52 10.41 4.97
N GLY A 69 -4.55 11.33 4.90
CA GLY A 69 -3.92 11.88 6.08
C GLY A 69 -3.14 10.83 6.88
N ILE A 70 -2.56 9.83 6.21
CA ILE A 70 -1.68 8.83 6.87
C ILE A 70 -0.44 9.52 7.48
N TYR A 71 -0.05 10.68 6.94
CA TYR A 71 0.93 11.61 7.52
C TYR A 71 0.30 12.79 8.27
N LYS A 72 -0.96 12.72 8.73
CA LYS A 72 -1.44 13.64 9.75
C LYS A 72 -0.67 13.33 11.03
N LYS A 73 0.54 13.88 11.13
CA LYS A 73 1.17 14.30 12.36
C LYS A 73 0.03 14.90 13.19
N LYS A 74 -0.30 14.30 14.33
CA LYS A 74 -1.16 14.93 15.32
C LYS A 74 -0.57 16.32 15.54
N VAL A 75 -1.18 17.32 14.93
CA VAL A 75 -0.97 18.70 15.35
C VAL A 75 -1.75 18.77 16.65
N ALA A 76 -0.99 19.03 17.71
CA ALA A 76 -1.46 19.14 19.09
C ALA A 76 -2.60 20.16 19.24
#